data_AF-A0A940EES9-F1
#
_entry.id   AF-A0A940EES9-F1
#
_cell.length_a   1.000
_cell.length_b   1.000
_cell.length_c   1.000
_cell.angle_alpha   90.00
_cell.angle_beta   90.00
_cell.angle_gamma   90.00
#
_symmetry.space_group_name_H-M   'P 1'
#
loop_
_entity.id
_entity.type
_entity.pdbx_description
1 polymer ?
#
loop_
_entity_poly.entity_id
_entity_poly.type
_entity_poly.pdbx_seq_one_letter_code
_entity_poly.pdbx_strand_id
1 'polypeptide(L)'
;MDQHGRRRQGAQMIALGLAMKSSLGEADAETLSLAVIAVKETLPKDDPLYVGLDDFADLFPRSRRDPTLLKTAGQRLWRAVERSTWPMPAERADVEG
;
A
#
# COMPACT_ATOMS: atom_id res chain seq x y z
N MET A 1 -19.32 -9.98 4.75
CA MET A 1 -18.27 -8.98 4.50
C MET A 1 -18.96 -7.67 4.14
N ASP A 2 -18.74 -6.63 4.94
CA ASP A 2 -19.30 -5.30 4.74
C ASP A 2 -18.71 -4.62 3.49
N GLN A 3 -19.37 -3.57 2.99
CA GLN A 3 -18.89 -2.83 1.82
C GLN A 3 -17.57 -2.07 2.10
N HIS A 4 -17.29 -1.77 3.37
CA HIS A 4 -16.07 -1.10 3.80
C HIS A 4 -14.86 -2.06 3.77
N GLY A 5 -15.00 -3.27 4.29
CA GLY A 5 -13.97 -4.31 4.21
C GLY A 5 -13.59 -4.70 2.78
N ARG A 6 -14.57 -4.79 1.87
CA ARG A 6 -14.28 -5.04 0.43
C ARG A 6 -13.47 -3.92 -0.23
N ARG A 7 -13.80 -2.66 0.07
CA ARG A 7 -13.06 -1.51 -0.46
C ARG A 7 -11.62 -1.50 0.07
N ARG A 8 -11.44 -1.75 1.37
CA ARG A 8 -10.12 -1.85 2.01
C ARG A 8 -9.26 -2.93 1.34
N GLN A 9 -9.81 -4.14 1.18
CA GLN A 9 -9.09 -5.23 0.53
C GLN A 9 -8.73 -4.90 -0.93
N GLY A 10 -9.64 -4.26 -1.68
CA GLY A 10 -9.36 -3.80 -3.03
C GLY A 10 -8.20 -2.81 -3.10
N ALA A 11 -8.18 -1.79 -2.23
CA ALA A 11 -7.09 -0.83 -2.16
C ALA A 11 -5.74 -1.49 -1.83
N GLN A 12 -5.73 -2.46 -0.92
CA GLN A 12 -4.53 -3.24 -0.57
C GLN A 12 -4.03 -4.06 -1.75
N MET A 13 -4.91 -4.72 -2.50
CA MET A 13 -4.54 -5.51 -3.68
C MET A 13 -3.96 -4.64 -4.82
N ILE A 14 -4.53 -3.45 -5.04
CA ILE A 14 -4.00 -2.50 -6.05
C ILE A 14 -2.60 -2.04 -5.65
N ALA A 15 -2.40 -1.65 -4.39
CA ALA A 15 -1.09 -1.22 -3.92
C ALA A 15 -0.05 -2.35 -3.93
N LEU A 16 -0.47 -3.59 -3.64
CA LEU A 16 0.38 -4.77 -3.78
C LEU A 16 0.83 -4.98 -5.23
N GLY A 17 -0.09 -4.83 -6.19
CA GLY A 17 0.22 -4.90 -7.62
C GLY A 17 1.25 -3.84 -8.05
N LEU A 18 1.14 -2.61 -7.53
CA LEU A 18 2.14 -1.56 -7.76
C LEU A 18 3.51 -1.94 -7.16
N ALA A 19 3.54 -2.49 -5.95
CA ALA A 19 4.77 -2.93 -5.31
C ALA A 19 5.47 -4.06 -6.09
N MET A 20 4.69 -5.01 -6.63
CA MET A 20 5.17 -6.09 -7.50
C MET A 20 5.79 -5.53 -8.79
N LYS A 21 5.05 -4.71 -9.53
CA LYS A 21 5.56 -4.07 -10.76
C LYS A 21 6.83 -3.26 -10.51
N SER A 22 6.89 -2.53 -9.39
CA SER A 22 8.07 -1.76 -9.00
C SER A 22 9.29 -2.67 -8.75
N SER A 23 9.07 -3.83 -8.15
CA SER A 23 10.11 -4.83 -7.91
C SER A 23 10.63 -5.48 -9.20
N LEU A 24 9.85 -5.44 -10.28
CA LEU A 24 10.25 -5.87 -11.63
C LEU A 24 10.88 -4.74 -12.46
N GLY A 25 10.79 -3.48 -12.00
CA GLY A 25 11.23 -2.32 -12.78
C GLY A 25 10.20 -1.82 -13.80
N GLU A 26 8.96 -2.29 -13.70
CA GLU A 26 7.88 -2.09 -14.69
C GLU A 26 6.79 -1.14 -14.20
N ALA A 27 6.96 -0.50 -13.04
CA ALA A 27 5.95 0.42 -12.53
C ALA A 27 5.84 1.68 -13.40
N ASP A 28 4.60 2.02 -13.73
CA ASP A 28 4.20 3.14 -14.57
C ASP A 28 3.35 4.15 -13.77
N ALA A 29 3.22 5.37 -14.31
CA ALA A 29 2.50 6.45 -13.65
C ALA A 29 0.98 6.21 -13.56
N GLU A 30 0.42 5.41 -14.47
CA GLU A 30 -1.01 5.07 -14.47
C GLU A 30 -1.34 4.16 -13.28
N THR A 31 -0.55 3.10 -13.10
CA THR A 31 -0.66 2.18 -11.96
C THR A 31 -0.48 2.92 -10.65
N LEU A 32 0.49 3.85 -10.56
CA LEU A 32 0.66 4.70 -9.38
C LEU A 32 -0.59 5.53 -9.10
N SER A 33 -1.15 6.19 -10.13
CA SER A 33 -2.33 7.04 -9.98
C SER A 33 -3.54 6.25 -9.47
N LEU A 34 -3.77 5.06 -10.02
CA LEU A 34 -4.84 4.16 -9.56
C LEU A 34 -4.65 3.74 -8.10
N ALA A 35 -3.42 3.41 -7.71
CA ALA A 35 -3.12 3.07 -6.32
C ALA A 35 -3.37 4.25 -5.37
N VAL A 36 -2.94 5.45 -5.75
CA VAL A 36 -3.12 6.68 -4.95
C VAL A 36 -4.60 6.95 -4.71
N ILE A 37 -5.42 6.88 -5.76
CA ILE A 37 -6.88 7.07 -5.64
C ILE A 37 -7.47 6.00 -4.72
N ALA A 38 -7.24 4.73 -5.02
CA ALA A 38 -7.85 3.63 -4.29
C ALA A 38 -7.49 3.63 -2.79
N VAL A 39 -6.23 3.89 -2.46
CA VAL A 39 -5.75 3.91 -1.07
C VAL A 39 -6.19 5.17 -0.35
N LYS A 40 -6.00 6.36 -0.92
CA LYS A 40 -6.28 7.62 -0.22
C LYS A 40 -7.77 7.89 -0.02
N GLU A 41 -8.64 7.32 -0.84
CA GLU A 41 -10.10 7.40 -0.66
C GLU A 41 -10.64 6.37 0.33
N THR A 42 -9.88 5.31 0.62
CA THR A 42 -10.37 4.17 1.41
C THR A 42 -9.76 4.12 2.81
N LEU A 43 -8.46 4.42 2.93
CA LEU A 43 -7.72 4.24 4.18
C LEU A 43 -7.55 5.58 4.89
N PRO A 44 -7.57 5.60 6.24
CA PRO A 44 -7.28 6.81 6.99
C PRO A 44 -5.80 7.20 6.83
N LYS A 45 -5.48 8.48 7.07
CA LYS A 45 -4.14 9.06 6.81
C LYS A 45 -3.03 8.46 7.67
N ASP A 46 -3.38 7.88 8.80
CA ASP A 46 -2.50 7.19 9.74
C ASP A 46 -2.30 5.71 9.40
N ASP A 47 -3.03 5.16 8.41
CA ASP A 47 -2.83 3.79 7.94
C ASP A 47 -1.42 3.66 7.35
N PRO A 48 -0.63 2.62 7.73
CA PRO A 48 0.72 2.42 7.22
C PRO A 48 0.82 2.41 5.70
N LEU A 49 -0.21 1.92 5.00
CA LEU A 49 -0.26 1.89 3.54
C LEU A 49 -0.54 3.27 2.95
N TYR A 50 -1.33 4.12 3.61
CA TYR A 50 -1.50 5.50 3.20
C TYR A 50 -0.16 6.23 3.19
N VAL A 51 0.55 6.19 4.33
CA VAL A 51 1.85 6.85 4.51
C VAL A 51 2.88 6.28 3.53
N GLY A 52 3.00 4.96 3.46
CA GLY A 52 3.98 4.31 2.59
C GLY A 52 3.73 4.55 1.09
N LEU A 53 2.48 4.74 0.67
CA LEU A 53 2.15 5.09 -0.70
C LEU A 53 2.45 6.56 -1.01
N ASP A 54 2.24 7.45 -0.05
CA ASP A 54 2.60 8.88 -0.19
C ASP A 54 4.10 9.04 -0.39
N ASP A 55 4.90 8.41 0.48
CA ASP A 55 6.36 8.37 0.37
C ASP A 55 6.82 7.77 -0.98
N PHE A 56 6.15 6.72 -1.44
CA PHE A 56 6.45 6.09 -2.73
C PHE A 56 6.17 7.06 -3.89
N ALA A 57 5.02 7.74 -3.87
CA ALA A 57 4.60 8.66 -4.93
C ALA A 57 5.56 9.85 -5.06
N ASP A 58 6.01 10.40 -3.93
CA ASP A 58 6.99 11.50 -3.90
C ASP A 58 8.34 11.10 -4.50
N LEU A 59 8.77 9.86 -4.26
CA LEU A 59 10.03 9.33 -4.78
C LEU A 59 9.94 8.84 -6.24
N PHE A 60 8.74 8.55 -6.74
CA PHE A 60 8.54 7.88 -8.02
C PHE A 60 9.18 8.59 -9.23
N PRO A 61 9.09 9.92 -9.40
CA PRO A 61 9.71 10.60 -10.55
C PRO A 61 11.23 10.40 -10.64
N ARG A 62 11.88 10.23 -9.48
CA ARG A 62 13.31 9.96 -9.38
C ARG A 62 13.60 8.48 -9.50
N SER A 63 12.88 7.63 -8.77
CA SER A 63 13.12 6.19 -8.73
C SER A 63 12.80 5.51 -10.07
N ARG A 64 11.81 5.98 -10.84
CA ARG A 64 11.48 5.41 -12.15
C ARG A 64 12.61 5.47 -13.19
N ARG A 65 13.63 6.32 -12.97
CA ARG A 65 14.81 6.45 -13.84
C ARG A 65 15.96 5.54 -13.41
N ASP A 66 15.88 4.95 -12.22
CA ASP A 66 16.89 4.08 -11.63
C ASP A 66 16.21 2.77 -11.16
N PRO A 67 16.35 1.67 -11.90
CA PRO A 67 15.72 0.40 -11.58
C PRO A 67 16.04 -0.10 -10.16
N THR A 68 17.22 0.20 -9.61
CA THR A 68 17.59 -0.20 -8.25
C THR A 68 16.77 0.57 -7.21
N LEU A 69 16.67 1.89 -7.38
CA LEU A 69 15.85 2.72 -6.50
C LEU A 69 14.36 2.37 -6.60
N LEU A 70 13.87 2.06 -7.80
CA LEU A 70 12.48 1.65 -7.98
C LEU A 70 12.18 0.33 -7.26
N LYS A 71 13.10 -0.65 -7.35
CA LYS A 71 12.98 -1.92 -6.63
C LYS A 71 12.97 -1.70 -5.12
N THR A 72 13.87 -0.88 -4.59
CA THR A 72 13.90 -0.56 -3.15
C THR A 72 12.62 0.16 -2.70
N ALA A 73 12.11 1.10 -3.49
CA ALA A 73 10.84 1.78 -3.20
C ALA A 73 9.66 0.78 -3.21
N GLY A 74 9.63 -0.13 -4.19
CA GLY A 74 8.64 -1.20 -4.28
C GLY A 74 8.63 -2.12 -3.05
N GLN A 75 9.81 -2.52 -2.57
CA GLN A 75 9.92 -3.32 -1.34
C GLN A 75 9.44 -2.58 -0.09
N ARG A 76 9.67 -1.27 0.01
CA ARG A 76 9.16 -0.45 1.12
C ARG A 76 7.63 -0.37 1.09
N LEU A 77 7.06 -0.18 -0.10
CA LEU A 77 5.61 -0.18 -0.31
C LEU A 77 5.00 -1.54 0.02
N TRP A 78 5.63 -2.65 -0.39
CA TRP A 78 5.21 -4.00 -0.02
C TRP A 78 5.07 -4.17 1.50
N ARG A 79 6.11 -3.76 2.26
CA ARG A 79 6.07 -3.82 3.72
C ARG A 79 4.97 -2.94 4.32
N ALA A 80 4.61 -1.84 3.65
CA ALA A 80 3.50 -0.99 4.08
C ALA A 80 2.14 -1.69 3.89
N VAL A 81 1.96 -2.43 2.79
CA VAL A 81 0.79 -3.30 2.57
C VAL A 81 0.70 -4.34 3.69
N GLU A 82 1.79 -5.05 3.99
CA GLU A 82 1.81 -6.07 5.05
C GLU A 82 1.39 -5.50 6.42
N ARG A 83 1.92 -4.32 6.79
CA ARG A 83 1.55 -3.65 8.05
C ARG A 83 0.10 -3.18 8.07
N SER A 84 -0.44 -2.75 6.93
CA SER A 84 -1.85 -2.37 6.79
C SER A 84 -2.79 -3.58 6.84
N THR A 85 -2.32 -4.76 6.44
CA THR A 85 -3.10 -6.01 6.52
C THR A 85 -3.04 -6.70 7.88
N TRP A 86 -2.16 -6.26 8.78
CA TRP A 86 -2.10 -6.83 10.12
C TRP A 86 -3.43 -6.61 10.83
N PRO A 87 -4.01 -7.64 11.48
CA PRO A 87 -5.25 -7.45 12.22
C PRO A 87 -5.04 -6.33 13.25
N MET A 88 -5.97 -5.36 13.28
CA MET A 88 -6.08 -4.48 14.45
C MET A 88 -6.09 -5.38 15.69
N PRO A 89 -5.40 -5.03 16.79
CA PRO A 89 -5.49 -5.78 18.02
C PRO A 89 -6.98 -5.93 18.34
N ALA A 90 -7.50 -7.15 18.19
CA ALA A 90 -8.79 -7.46 18.76
C ALA A 90 -8.60 -7.26 20.26
N GLU A 91 -9.42 -6.42 20.88
CA GLU A 91 -9.54 -6.44 22.33
C GLU A 91 -9.68 -7.91 22.73
N ARG A 92 -8.74 -8.38 23.56
CA ARG A 92 -8.66 -9.79 23.97
C ARG A 92 -10.05 -10.22 24.42
N ALA A 93 -10.66 -11.14 23.69
CA ALA A 93 -11.91 -11.79 24.09
C ALA A 93 -11.72 -12.71 25.32
N ASP A 94 -10.50 -12.77 25.87
CA ASP A 94 -10.07 -13.72 26.89
C ASP A 94 -10.09 -13.14 28.32
N VAL A 95 -10.61 -11.92 28.54
CA VAL A 95 -10.57 -11.21 29.84
C VAL A 95 -11.95 -11.03 30.49
N GLU A 96 -13.02 -11.53 29.89
CA GLU A 96 -14.31 -11.69 30.58
C GLU A 96 -14.47 -13.16 31.00
N GLY A 97 -14.14 -13.42 32.27
CA GLY A 97 -14.39 -14.69 32.96
C GLY A 97 -15.83 -14.84 33.46
#